data_AF-A0A7C2KDT2-F1
#
_entry.id   AF-A0A7C2KDT2-F1
#
_cell.length_a   1.000
_cell.length_b   1.000
_cell.length_c   1.000
_cell.angle_alpha   90.00
_cell.angle_beta   90.00
_cell.angle_gamma   90.00
#
_symmetry.space_group_name_H-M   'P 1'
#
loop_
_entity.id
_entity.type
_entity.pdbx_description
1 polymer ?
#
loop_
_entity_poly.entity_id
_entity_poly.type
_entity_poly.pdbx_seq_one_letter_code
_entity_poly.pdbx_strand_id
1 'polypeptide(L)' 'MFTGIIKGLGTVVELTRKPGLVCATVTLPAGYGAQLQPGASVAIDGVCLTAARIAGDR' A
#
# COMPACT_ATOMS: atom_id res chain seq x y z
N MET A 1 -1.93 13.48 -5.70
CA MET A 1 -3.30 13.86 -5.29
C MET A 1 -4.24 12.74 -5.70
N PHE A 2 -5.21 12.36 -4.85
CA PHE A 2 -6.14 11.25 -5.12
C PHE A 2 -7.53 11.78 -5.49
N THR A 3 -8.26 11.07 -6.35
CA THR A 3 -9.61 11.44 -6.77
C THR A 3 -10.71 11.01 -5.80
N GLY A 4 -10.39 10.14 -4.83
CA GLY A 4 -11.37 9.51 -3.94
C GLY A 4 -12.07 8.28 -4.53
N ILE A 5 -11.80 7.92 -5.79
CA ILE A 5 -12.36 6.72 -6.41
C ILE A 5 -11.49 5.51 -6.05
N ILE A 6 -12.01 4.61 -5.21
CA ILE A 6 -11.32 3.39 -4.77
C ILE A 6 -11.08 2.46 -5.97
N LYS A 7 -9.84 2.00 -6.13
CA LYS A 7 -9.44 1.13 -7.24
C LYS A 7 -9.51 -0.36 -6.92
N GLY A 8 -9.60 -0.72 -5.66
CA GLY A 8 -9.66 -2.09 -5.20
C GLY A 8 -9.61 -2.18 -3.68
N LEU A 9 -9.85 -3.37 -3.16
CA LEU A 9 -9.70 -3.69 -1.75
C LEU A 9 -8.43 -4.50 -1.56
N GLY A 10 -7.65 -4.15 -0.53
CA GLY A 10 -6.51 -4.93 -0.08
C GLY A 10 -6.74 -5.49 1.33
N THR A 11 -5.91 -6.44 1.74
CA THR A 11 -5.96 -7.00 3.10
C THR A 11 -4.64 -6.70 3.80
N VAL A 12 -4.70 -6.08 4.97
CA VAL A 12 -3.53 -5.92 5.83
C VAL A 12 -3.17 -7.29 6.37
N VAL A 13 -2.00 -7.79 5.97
CA VAL A 13 -1.51 -9.14 6.33
C VAL A 13 -0.40 -9.11 7.36
N GLU A 14 0.21 -7.94 7.59
CA GLU A 14 1.30 -7.78 8.55
C GLU A 14 1.41 -6.32 9.01
N LEU A 15 1.73 -6.12 10.29
CA LEU A 15 2.07 -4.81 10.86
C LEU A 15 3.39 -4.92 11.62
N THR A 16 4.43 -4.28 11.10
CA THR A 16 5.73 -4.16 11.77
C THR A 16 5.83 -2.80 12.45
N ARG A 17 6.00 -2.79 13.77
CA ARG A 17 6.19 -1.57 14.57
C ARG A 17 7.68 -1.31 14.76
N LYS A 18 8.08 -0.05 14.57
CA LYS A 18 9.43 0.47 14.84
C LYS A 18 9.28 1.76 15.66
N PRO A 19 10.31 2.22 16.38
CA PRO A 19 10.28 3.53 17.04
C PRO A 19 9.90 4.63 16.03
N GLY A 20 8.77 5.29 16.24
CA GLY A 20 8.27 6.38 15.38
C GLY A 20 7.67 5.97 14.04
N LEU A 21 7.53 4.67 13.72
CA LEU A 21 7.05 4.20 12.42
C LEU A 21 6.26 2.89 12.53
N VAL A 22 5.18 2.77 11.74
CA VAL A 22 4.50 1.50 11.50
C VAL A 22 4.55 1.18 10.02
N CYS A 23 5.03 0.00 9.68
CA CYS A 23 5.00 -0.52 8.31
C CYS A 23 3.89 -1.56 8.20
N ALA A 24 2.90 -1.29 7.35
CA ALA A 24 1.87 -2.26 7.00
C ALA A 24 2.26 -2.99 5.71
N THR A 25 2.08 -4.31 5.67
CA THR A 25 2.10 -5.07 4.42
C THR A 25 0.67 -5.40 4.03
N VAL A 26 0.34 -5.17 2.76
CA VAL A 26 -1.04 -5.25 2.27
C VAL A 26 -1.05 -6.08 0.99
N THR A 27 -1.86 -7.14 0.96
CA THR A 27 -2.12 -7.86 -0.30
C THR A 27 -3.07 -7.04 -1.16
N LEU A 28 -2.71 -6.81 -2.42
CA LEU A 28 -3.49 -6.09 -3.41
C LEU A 28 -4.27 -7.04 -4.31
N PRO A 29 -5.29 -6.56 -5.04
CA PRO A 29 -5.90 -7.33 -6.13
C PRO A 29 -4.85 -7.74 -7.17
N ALA A 30 -5.07 -8.88 -7.83
CA ALA A 30 -4.12 -9.45 -8.76
C ALA A 30 -3.66 -8.44 -9.84
N GLY A 31 -2.35 -8.31 -10.00
CA GLY A 31 -1.72 -7.45 -11.02
C GLY A 31 -1.61 -5.97 -10.65
N TYR A 32 -2.09 -5.54 -9.49
CA TYR A 32 -1.95 -4.14 -9.05
C TYR A 32 -0.53 -3.82 -8.59
N GLY A 33 0.20 -4.78 -8.04
CA GLY A 33 1.59 -4.59 -7.61
C GLY A 33 2.51 -4.21 -8.78
N ALA A 34 2.23 -4.72 -9.98
CA ALA A 34 2.96 -4.40 -11.21
C ALA A 34 2.80 -2.93 -11.66
N GLN A 35 1.80 -2.22 -11.15
CA GLN A 35 1.56 -0.80 -11.46
C GLN A 35 2.24 0.14 -10.45
N LEU A 36 2.85 -0.41 -9.40
CA LEU A 36 3.48 0.35 -8.34
C LEU A 36 5.00 0.30 -8.46
N GLN A 37 5.64 1.34 -7.95
CA GLN A 37 7.09 1.40 -7.75
C GLN A 37 7.40 1.89 -6.34
N PRO A 38 8.55 1.53 -5.75
CA PRO A 38 8.97 2.11 -4.48
C PRO A 38 8.96 3.64 -4.54
N GLY A 39 8.45 4.27 -3.48
CA GLY A 39 8.26 5.72 -3.41
C GLY A 39 6.93 6.24 -3.97
N ALA A 40 6.12 5.40 -4.63
CA ALA A 40 4.79 5.80 -5.10
C ALA A 40 3.87 6.17 -3.93
N SER A 41 2.99 7.16 -4.15
CA SER A 41 1.94 7.51 -3.21
C SER A 41 0.74 6.60 -3.38
N VAL A 42 0.36 5.89 -2.31
CA VAL A 42 -0.79 4.98 -2.28
C VAL A 42 -1.72 5.44 -1.16
N ALA A 43 -3.01 5.54 -1.45
CA ALA A 43 -4.01 5.84 -0.44
C ALA A 43 -4.60 4.54 0.13
N ILE A 44 -4.54 4.36 1.44
CA ILE A 44 -5.22 3.28 2.18
C ILE A 44 -6.19 3.95 3.15
N ASP A 45 -7.49 3.67 2.99
CA ASP A 45 -8.57 4.33 3.74
C ASP A 45 -8.43 5.87 3.82
N GLY A 46 -8.03 6.48 2.70
CA GLY A 46 -7.87 7.93 2.55
C GLY A 46 -6.56 8.50 3.08
N VAL A 47 -5.72 7.71 3.76
CA VAL A 47 -4.40 8.15 4.24
C VAL A 47 -3.37 7.97 3.15
N CYS A 48 -2.65 9.04 2.81
CA CYS A 48 -1.53 9.00 1.89
C CYS A 48 -0.34 8.31 2.54
N LEU A 49 0.08 7.18 1.98
CA LEU A 49 1.23 6.39 2.41
C LEU A 49 2.21 6.22 1.26
N THR A 50 3.48 5.97 1.60
CA THR A 50 4.53 5.70 0.62
C THR A 50 4.71 4.19 0.45
N ALA A 51 4.67 3.70 -0.79
CA ALA A 51 5.02 2.31 -1.09
C ALA A 51 6.51 2.08 -0.80
N ALA A 52 6.82 1.49 0.35
CA ALA A 52 8.21 1.31 0.80
C ALA A 52 8.90 0.10 0.15
N ARG A 53 8.15 -0.97 -0.12
CA ARG A 53 8.62 -2.21 -0.77
C ARG A 53 7.44 -2.84 -1.50
N ILE A 54 7.72 -3.51 -2.61
CA ILE A 54 6.73 -4.23 -3.42
C ILE A 54 7.29 -5.63 -3.71
N ALA A 55 6.51 -6.67 -3.47
CA ALA A 55 6.86 -8.07 -3.71
C ALA A 55 5.66 -8.79 -4.36
N GLY A 56 5.56 -8.68 -5.68
CA GLY A 56 4.35 -9.09 -6.40
C GLY A 56 3.18 -8.19 -6.02
N ASP A 57 2.04 -8.76 -5.67
CA ASP A 57 0.87 -8.04 -5.16
C ASP A 57 0.90 -7.85 -3.63
N ARG A 58 2.09 -7.74 -3.01
CA ARG A 58 2.31 -7.54 -1.57
C ARG A 58 3.24 -6.39 -1.25
#